data_AF-A0A1L5F924-F1
#
_entry.id   AF-A0A1L5F924-F1
#
_cell.length_a   1.000
_cell.length_b   1.000
_cell.length_c   1.000
_cell.angle_alpha   90.00
_cell.angle_beta   90.00
_cell.angle_gamma   90.00
#
_symmetry.space_group_name_H-M   'P 1'
#
loop_
_entity.id
_entity.type
_entity.pdbx_description
1 polymer ?
#
loop_
_entity_poly.entity_id
_entity_poly.type
_entity_poly.pdbx_seq_one_letter_code
_entity_poly.pdbx_strand_id
1 'polypeptide(L)'
;MGEKIFIVVFIVLFCVIFPMSSWVKTNFPVNTGYEEKATKKQMSYREYGYNIEGSLYKYKNALKNVNKKKVKIYCIGESNTRGEYSSDEVNKSWVGVMKSLLQNQYGNAGEGFISVYEGALPEGTKPRWTLGSGWSVSGASKEFTSNVGGFGGCFAISSGNESPLTLNFIGTDLDLLYSRAKDGGTADIVIDGKKIGIINCLGQSITFSNKAHYSGLNDEKHELKVIPSTNSNIFIEGAVASSSKIGVQIDKIAISSKMASYFEGNFTEEVWNASQKPDLVLLSFGLNEAGNGVSFKEYKESMIKLVSYWKRRGSDVCLVSNQKPADSWANNWPDYIKVLYEIADEYNVGVIDIYKAYFEDYTAAQKLGLFGVDKNDYSGSSGKNTAHPSDKGYEYIGEIIYKNLKL
;
A
#
# COMPACT_ATOMS: atom_id res chain seq x y z
N MET A 1 -3.43 24.37 58.11
CA MET A 1 -4.16 25.42 57.38
C MET A 1 -4.31 24.95 55.94
N GLY A 2 -5.56 24.75 55.52
CA GLY A 2 -6.00 24.59 54.12
C GLY A 2 -5.70 23.25 53.43
N GLU A 3 -6.60 22.59 52.72
CA GLU A 3 -8.07 22.62 52.63
C GLU A 3 -8.44 21.39 51.77
N LYS A 4 -9.43 20.59 52.19
CA LYS A 4 -9.97 19.47 51.40
C LYS A 4 -11.25 19.95 50.71
N ILE A 5 -11.30 19.93 49.39
CA ILE A 5 -12.51 20.24 48.62
C ILE A 5 -13.26 18.93 48.33
N PHE A 6 -14.49 18.85 48.83
CA PHE A 6 -15.48 17.81 48.55
C PHE A 6 -16.20 18.10 47.23
N ILE A 7 -16.39 17.07 46.41
CA ILE A 7 -17.26 17.09 45.23
C ILE A 7 -18.68 16.73 45.69
N VAL A 8 -19.64 17.61 45.40
CA VAL A 8 -21.08 17.36 45.55
C VAL A 8 -21.68 17.12 44.17
N VAL A 9 -22.26 15.94 43.98
CA VAL A 9 -23.02 15.55 42.79
C VAL A 9 -24.49 15.87 43.03
N PHE A 10 -25.12 16.63 42.13
CA PHE A 10 -26.58 16.80 42.11
C PHE A 10 -27.18 16.09 40.89
N ILE A 11 -28.02 15.10 41.17
CA ILE A 11 -28.96 14.47 40.24
C ILE A 11 -30.27 15.24 40.36
N VAL A 12 -30.85 15.65 39.23
CA VAL A 12 -32.27 16.07 39.19
C VAL A 12 -32.96 15.38 38.02
N LEU A 13 -33.88 14.49 38.38
CA LEU A 13 -34.87 13.82 37.56
C LEU A 13 -36.15 14.68 37.58
N PHE A 14 -36.80 14.91 36.44
CA PHE A 14 -38.21 15.31 36.43
C PHE A 14 -38.95 14.65 35.27
N CYS A 15 -39.81 13.70 35.63
CA CYS A 15 -40.96 13.24 34.86
C CYS A 15 -42.17 14.11 35.24
N VAL A 16 -42.93 14.63 34.28
CA VAL A 16 -44.36 14.90 34.46
C VAL A 16 -45.12 14.51 33.20
N ILE A 17 -46.26 13.87 33.44
CA ILE A 17 -47.15 13.11 32.59
C ILE A 17 -48.25 14.01 31.99
N PHE A 18 -48.63 13.70 30.74
CA PHE A 18 -49.88 13.89 29.95
C PHE A 18 -51.09 14.70 30.48
N PRO A 19 -51.91 15.24 29.54
CA PRO A 19 -53.15 14.52 29.21
C PRO A 19 -53.42 14.36 27.70
N MET A 20 -54.13 13.26 27.42
CA MET A 20 -54.72 12.89 26.12
C MET A 20 -55.75 13.91 25.63
N SER A 21 -55.88 14.03 24.31
CA SER A 21 -57.18 14.23 23.68
C SER A 21 -57.31 13.35 22.43
N SER A 22 -58.55 12.99 22.17
CA SER A 22 -59.03 11.78 21.49
C SER A 22 -59.21 11.92 19.98
N TRP A 23 -58.91 10.82 19.29
CA TRP A 23 -59.63 10.22 18.15
C TRP A 23 -60.13 11.13 17.01
N VAL A 24 -59.50 10.97 15.84
CA VAL A 24 -60.21 10.79 14.56
C VAL A 24 -59.53 9.65 13.80
N LYS A 25 -60.23 8.51 13.69
CA LYS A 25 -59.89 7.46 12.72
C LYS A 25 -60.47 7.86 11.37
N THR A 26 -59.61 8.16 10.40
CA THR A 26 -59.99 8.14 8.98
C THR A 26 -59.24 6.99 8.33
N ASN A 27 -60.03 6.02 7.85
CA ASN A 27 -59.54 4.92 7.03
C ASN A 27 -59.14 5.50 5.67
N PHE A 28 -57.84 5.52 5.38
CA PHE A 28 -57.32 5.69 4.03
C PHE A 28 -56.90 4.34 3.47
N PRO A 29 -57.23 4.06 2.19
CA PRO A 29 -56.86 2.81 1.55
C PRO A 29 -55.35 2.65 1.51
N VAL A 30 -54.87 1.48 1.95
CA VAL A 30 -53.50 1.02 1.79
C VAL A 30 -53.25 0.89 0.29
N ASN A 31 -52.63 1.91 -0.30
CA ASN A 31 -52.01 1.79 -1.60
C ASN A 31 -50.61 1.22 -1.36
N THR A 32 -50.45 -0.07 -1.58
CA THR A 32 -49.14 -0.74 -1.60
C THR A 32 -48.38 -0.31 -2.87
N GLY A 33 -47.92 0.94 -2.88
CA GLY A 33 -46.87 1.41 -3.76
C GLY A 33 -45.56 1.31 -3.00
N TYR A 34 -44.89 0.17 -3.10
CA TYR A 34 -43.45 0.13 -2.85
C TYR A 34 -42.81 1.04 -3.90
N GLU A 35 -42.46 2.27 -3.54
CA GLU A 35 -41.56 3.06 -4.37
C GLU A 35 -40.19 2.38 -4.37
N GLU A 36 -39.84 1.95 -5.57
CA GLU A 36 -38.63 1.25 -5.91
C GLU A 36 -37.42 2.13 -5.59
N LYS A 37 -36.45 1.51 -4.91
CA LYS A 37 -35.13 2.05 -4.59
C LYS A 37 -34.58 2.86 -5.76
N ALA A 38 -34.02 4.03 -5.47
CA ALA A 38 -33.09 4.70 -6.36
C ALA A 38 -31.95 3.73 -6.74
N THR A 39 -32.08 3.01 -7.84
CA THR A 39 -30.99 2.31 -8.51
C THR A 39 -30.06 3.37 -9.07
N LYS A 40 -29.08 3.73 -8.26
CA LYS A 40 -27.85 4.39 -8.73
C LYS A 40 -27.30 3.49 -9.84
N LYS A 41 -27.41 3.95 -11.09
CA LYS A 41 -26.82 3.29 -12.27
C LYS A 41 -25.41 2.84 -11.87
N GLN A 42 -25.16 1.52 -11.87
CA GLN A 42 -23.85 0.98 -11.52
C GLN A 42 -22.87 1.47 -12.58
N MET A 43 -22.15 2.56 -12.25
CA MET A 43 -21.13 3.13 -13.12
C MET A 43 -20.08 2.07 -13.39
N SER A 44 -19.68 1.94 -14.66
CA SER A 44 -18.69 0.97 -15.07
C SER A 44 -17.34 1.35 -14.50
N TYR A 45 -16.59 0.39 -13.96
CA TYR A 45 -15.26 0.65 -13.43
C TYR A 45 -14.30 1.30 -14.44
N ARG A 46 -14.50 1.08 -15.75
CA ARG A 46 -13.72 1.76 -16.82
C ARG A 46 -14.02 3.26 -16.93
N GLU A 47 -15.13 3.75 -16.36
CA GLU A 47 -15.49 5.19 -16.34
C GLU A 47 -14.65 6.01 -15.35
N TYR A 48 -13.84 5.34 -14.51
CA TYR A 48 -12.88 5.98 -13.61
C TYR A 48 -11.47 6.06 -14.21
N GLY A 49 -11.26 5.48 -15.40
CA GLY A 49 -10.00 5.56 -16.12
C GLY A 49 -9.94 6.80 -17.02
N TYR A 50 -8.82 7.52 -16.97
CA TYR A 50 -8.47 8.59 -17.88
C TYR A 50 -7.20 8.24 -18.65
N ASN A 51 -7.20 8.44 -19.96
CA ASN A 51 -6.08 8.14 -20.86
C ASN A 51 -5.52 6.70 -20.75
N ILE A 52 -6.32 5.72 -20.29
CA ILE A 52 -5.84 4.36 -19.99
C ILE A 52 -5.38 3.61 -21.26
N GLU A 53 -6.23 3.53 -22.28
CA GLU A 53 -5.95 2.70 -23.46
C GLU A 53 -4.78 3.23 -24.30
N GLY A 54 -4.61 4.55 -24.36
CA GLY A 54 -3.52 5.19 -25.09
C GLY A 54 -2.19 5.14 -24.35
N SER A 55 -2.18 5.49 -23.07
CA SER A 55 -0.95 5.63 -22.30
C SER A 55 -0.36 4.30 -21.81
N LEU A 56 -1.19 3.26 -21.63
CA LEU A 56 -0.76 1.96 -21.09
C LEU A 56 -0.55 0.89 -22.18
N TYR A 57 -0.33 1.31 -23.42
CA TYR A 57 -0.23 0.41 -24.58
C TYR A 57 0.88 -0.64 -24.45
N LYS A 58 2.06 -0.29 -23.91
CA LYS A 58 3.18 -1.25 -23.77
C LYS A 58 2.84 -2.30 -22.72
N TYR A 59 2.26 -1.88 -21.59
CA TYR A 59 1.77 -2.78 -20.55
C TYR A 59 0.66 -3.72 -21.09
N LYS A 60 -0.35 -3.17 -21.78
CA LYS A 60 -1.44 -3.97 -22.37
C LYS A 60 -0.91 -4.96 -23.40
N ASN A 61 0.09 -4.58 -24.19
CA ASN A 61 0.77 -5.51 -25.09
C ASN A 61 1.61 -6.56 -24.37
N ALA A 62 2.22 -6.22 -23.25
CA ALA A 62 2.90 -7.19 -22.39
C ALA A 62 1.89 -8.21 -21.83
N LEU A 63 0.72 -7.76 -21.35
CA LEU A 63 -0.37 -8.64 -20.91
C LEU A 63 -0.89 -9.56 -22.01
N LYS A 64 -1.10 -9.05 -23.23
CA LYS A 64 -1.47 -9.89 -24.39
C LYS A 64 -0.46 -11.00 -24.69
N ASN A 65 0.80 -10.78 -24.32
CA ASN A 65 1.92 -11.71 -24.53
C ASN A 65 2.42 -12.32 -23.21
N VAL A 66 1.60 -12.35 -22.16
CA VAL A 66 1.98 -12.89 -20.84
C VAL A 66 2.40 -14.36 -20.91
N ASN A 67 1.95 -15.08 -21.94
CA ASN A 67 2.37 -16.45 -22.22
C ASN A 67 3.82 -16.61 -22.69
N LYS A 68 4.53 -15.51 -22.97
CA LYS A 68 5.93 -15.53 -23.44
C LYS A 68 6.92 -14.98 -22.42
N LYS A 69 6.46 -14.09 -21.53
CA LYS A 69 7.28 -13.44 -20.51
C LYS A 69 6.43 -13.03 -19.32
N LYS A 70 7.06 -12.93 -18.16
CA LYS A 70 6.43 -12.30 -16.99
C LYS A 70 6.09 -10.84 -17.29
N VAL A 71 4.95 -10.40 -16.79
CA VAL A 71 4.54 -9.00 -16.78
C VAL A 71 4.76 -8.47 -15.37
N LYS A 72 5.58 -7.43 -15.22
CA LYS A 72 5.95 -6.89 -13.91
C LYS A 72 5.29 -5.55 -13.66
N ILE A 73 4.67 -5.39 -12.50
CA ILE A 73 3.98 -4.17 -12.08
C ILE A 73 4.57 -3.69 -10.75
N TYR A 74 4.96 -2.42 -10.66
CA TYR A 74 5.33 -1.79 -9.39
C TYR A 74 4.19 -0.93 -8.89
N CYS A 75 3.80 -1.12 -7.64
CA CYS A 75 2.83 -0.26 -6.95
C CYS A 75 3.60 0.56 -5.92
N ILE A 76 3.79 1.85 -6.18
CA ILE A 76 4.60 2.76 -5.37
C ILE A 76 3.66 3.76 -4.70
N GLY A 77 3.75 3.88 -3.37
CA GLY A 77 2.85 4.79 -2.66
C GLY A 77 3.06 4.86 -1.15
N GLU A 78 1.98 5.24 -0.48
CA GLU A 78 1.93 5.54 0.95
C GLU A 78 1.14 4.49 1.76
N SER A 79 0.57 4.87 2.90
CA SER A 79 -0.20 3.98 3.81
C SER A 79 -1.33 3.22 3.11
N ASN A 80 -2.06 3.87 2.19
CA ASN A 80 -3.12 3.21 1.43
C ASN A 80 -2.60 2.16 0.46
N THR A 81 -1.42 2.38 -0.14
CA THR A 81 -0.76 1.39 -0.99
C THR A 81 -0.25 0.22 -0.18
N ARG A 82 0.28 0.49 1.02
CA ARG A 82 0.69 -0.55 1.97
C ARG A 82 -0.49 -1.43 2.39
N GLY A 83 -1.63 -0.80 2.68
CA GLY A 83 -2.87 -1.45 3.13
C GLY A 83 -3.20 -1.21 4.61
N GLU A 84 -2.81 -0.07 5.19
CA GLU A 84 -3.10 0.20 6.61
C GLU A 84 -4.60 0.07 6.91
N TYR A 85 -4.94 -0.46 8.09
CA TYR A 85 -6.31 -0.78 8.52
C TYR A 85 -6.97 -1.97 7.81
N SER A 86 -6.32 -2.60 6.82
CA SER A 86 -6.76 -3.91 6.34
C SER A 86 -6.47 -5.01 7.36
N SER A 87 -7.27 -6.08 7.33
CA SER A 87 -7.05 -7.29 8.16
C SER A 87 -5.93 -8.19 7.69
N ASP A 88 -5.40 -7.90 6.50
CA ASP A 88 -4.33 -8.59 5.85
C ASP A 88 -3.73 -7.66 4.78
N GLU A 89 -2.64 -6.97 5.10
CA GLU A 89 -1.98 -6.04 4.18
C GLU A 89 -1.53 -6.71 2.87
N VAL A 90 -1.32 -8.03 2.88
CA VAL A 90 -0.82 -8.78 1.74
C VAL A 90 -1.96 -9.05 0.75
N ASN A 91 -3.08 -9.54 1.26
CA ASN A 91 -4.16 -10.06 0.43
C ASN A 91 -5.37 -9.13 0.32
N LYS A 92 -5.57 -8.25 1.31
CA LYS A 92 -6.75 -7.38 1.40
C LYS A 92 -6.45 -5.89 1.27
N SER A 93 -5.20 -5.49 1.12
CA SER A 93 -4.89 -4.19 0.54
C SER A 93 -5.39 -4.12 -0.90
N TRP A 94 -5.57 -2.92 -1.45
CA TRP A 94 -5.98 -2.81 -2.86
C TRP A 94 -4.95 -3.44 -3.80
N VAL A 95 -3.66 -3.40 -3.45
CA VAL A 95 -2.58 -4.05 -4.19
C VAL A 95 -2.76 -5.57 -4.15
N GLY A 96 -3.05 -6.13 -2.97
CA GLY A 96 -3.30 -7.56 -2.78
C GLY A 96 -4.50 -8.08 -3.57
N VAL A 97 -5.60 -7.32 -3.54
CA VAL A 97 -6.83 -7.63 -4.29
C VAL A 97 -6.57 -7.56 -5.79
N MET A 98 -5.99 -6.45 -6.27
CA MET A 98 -5.64 -6.26 -7.69
C MET A 98 -4.67 -7.36 -8.16
N LYS A 99 -3.65 -7.69 -7.37
CA LYS A 99 -2.68 -8.75 -7.64
C LYS A 99 -3.38 -10.09 -7.82
N SER A 100 -4.24 -10.47 -6.88
CA SER A 100 -4.99 -11.72 -6.95
C SER A 100 -5.85 -11.81 -8.20
N LEU A 101 -6.56 -10.73 -8.54
CA LEU A 101 -7.42 -10.67 -9.74
C LEU A 101 -6.60 -10.78 -11.05
N LEU A 102 -5.48 -10.05 -11.15
CA LEU A 102 -4.60 -10.13 -12.32
C LEU A 102 -3.92 -11.49 -12.44
N GLN A 103 -3.42 -12.05 -11.33
CA GLN A 103 -2.75 -13.35 -11.33
C GLN A 103 -3.72 -14.50 -11.64
N ASN A 104 -4.96 -14.43 -11.15
CA ASN A 104 -6.00 -15.39 -11.50
C ASN A 104 -6.36 -15.34 -13.00
N GLN A 105 -6.32 -14.16 -13.62
CA GLN A 105 -6.63 -14.01 -15.04
C GLN A 105 -5.45 -14.34 -15.96
N TYR A 106 -4.23 -13.94 -15.60
CA TYR A 106 -3.07 -13.94 -16.50
C TYR A 106 -1.93 -14.87 -16.05
N GLY A 107 -2.10 -15.59 -14.95
CA GLY A 107 -1.09 -16.46 -14.35
C GLY A 107 -0.37 -15.80 -13.17
N ASN A 108 -0.02 -16.62 -12.18
CA ASN A 108 0.73 -16.19 -11.00
C ASN A 108 2.24 -16.40 -11.22
N ALA A 109 2.99 -15.31 -11.39
CA ALA A 109 4.44 -15.34 -11.58
C ALA A 109 5.24 -15.18 -10.26
N GLY A 110 4.58 -15.27 -9.10
CA GLY A 110 5.17 -15.18 -7.77
C GLY A 110 4.56 -14.09 -6.90
N GLU A 111 5.04 -14.02 -5.67
CA GLU A 111 4.56 -13.02 -4.72
C GLU A 111 5.06 -11.61 -5.01
N GLY A 112 6.23 -11.48 -5.64
CA GLY A 112 6.90 -10.20 -5.83
C GLY A 112 7.70 -9.77 -4.61
N PHE A 113 7.97 -8.47 -4.51
CA PHE A 113 8.71 -7.89 -3.40
C PHE A 113 7.90 -7.90 -2.09
N ILE A 114 8.52 -8.42 -1.04
CA ILE A 114 8.04 -8.50 0.33
C ILE A 114 8.97 -7.63 1.19
N SER A 115 8.55 -6.39 1.45
CA SER A 115 9.29 -5.44 2.27
C SER A 115 9.42 -5.93 3.72
N VAL A 116 10.55 -5.62 4.37
CA VAL A 116 10.71 -5.81 5.83
C VAL A 116 9.72 -5.01 6.67
N TYR A 117 9.09 -3.98 6.09
CA TYR A 117 8.08 -3.17 6.76
C TYR A 117 6.64 -3.67 6.55
N GLU A 118 6.43 -4.66 5.67
CA GLU A 118 5.08 -5.16 5.36
C GLU A 118 4.43 -5.84 6.56
N GLY A 119 3.31 -5.27 7.02
CA GLY A 119 2.61 -5.70 8.22
C GLY A 119 3.36 -5.44 9.53
N ALA A 120 4.41 -4.61 9.55
CA ALA A 120 5.32 -4.51 10.69
C ALA A 120 4.74 -3.76 11.90
N LEU A 121 3.80 -2.82 11.71
CA LEU A 121 3.29 -1.95 12.78
C LEU A 121 1.93 -1.33 12.44
N PRO A 122 1.09 -1.00 13.44
CA PRO A 122 1.16 -1.24 14.88
C PRO A 122 0.55 -2.61 15.29
N GLU A 123 0.33 -2.82 16.60
CA GLU A 123 -0.31 -4.02 17.16
C GLU A 123 -1.63 -4.39 16.43
N GLY A 124 -1.82 -5.68 16.16
CA GLY A 124 -2.95 -6.19 15.36
C GLY A 124 -2.64 -6.40 13.87
N THR A 125 -1.52 -5.88 13.37
CA THR A 125 -1.02 -6.21 12.02
C THR A 125 -0.45 -7.63 11.95
N LYS A 126 -0.35 -8.17 10.73
CA LYS A 126 0.22 -9.49 10.44
C LYS A 126 1.54 -9.33 9.70
N PRO A 127 2.67 -9.15 10.42
CA PRO A 127 3.96 -8.94 9.79
C PRO A 127 4.35 -10.13 8.92
N ARG A 128 4.88 -9.85 7.73
CA ARG A 128 5.49 -10.87 6.87
C ARG A 128 6.85 -11.31 7.37
N TRP A 129 7.56 -10.38 8.00
CA TRP A 129 8.87 -10.58 8.59
C TRP A 129 8.79 -10.62 10.11
N THR A 130 9.29 -11.69 10.72
CA THR A 130 9.45 -11.75 12.17
C THR A 130 10.85 -11.27 12.53
N LEU A 131 10.93 -10.09 13.16
CA LEU A 131 12.17 -9.48 13.62
C LEU A 131 12.64 -10.17 14.91
N GLY A 132 13.86 -10.71 14.89
CA GLY A 132 14.51 -11.24 16.08
C GLY A 132 14.79 -10.15 17.12
N SER A 133 15.11 -10.55 18.35
CA SER A 133 15.47 -9.61 19.41
C SER A 133 16.57 -8.64 18.95
N GLY A 134 16.37 -7.35 19.21
CA GLY A 134 17.31 -6.28 18.89
C GLY A 134 17.30 -5.79 17.44
N TRP A 135 16.54 -6.44 16.56
CA TRP A 135 16.31 -5.89 15.22
C TRP A 135 15.40 -4.67 15.26
N SER A 136 15.63 -3.72 14.34
CA SER A 136 14.74 -2.57 14.12
C SER A 136 14.62 -2.25 12.62
N VAL A 137 13.62 -1.46 12.23
CA VAL A 137 13.44 -0.99 10.84
C VAL A 137 13.78 0.49 10.75
N SER A 138 14.70 0.84 9.85
CA SER A 138 15.07 2.21 9.50
C SER A 138 14.30 2.68 8.26
N GLY A 139 14.01 3.99 8.16
CA GLY A 139 13.31 4.60 7.03
C GLY A 139 11.80 4.65 7.13
N ALA A 140 11.20 3.74 7.90
CA ALA A 140 9.74 3.67 8.04
C ALA A 140 9.14 4.76 8.95
N SER A 141 9.91 5.30 9.89
CA SER A 141 9.46 6.38 10.79
C SER A 141 9.01 7.64 10.02
N LYS A 142 8.04 8.37 10.55
CA LYS A 142 7.57 9.66 10.00
C LYS A 142 8.66 10.74 9.97
N GLU A 143 9.70 10.61 10.80
CA GLU A 143 10.81 11.58 10.87
C GLU A 143 11.71 11.54 9.62
N PHE A 144 11.67 10.44 8.86
CA PHE A 144 12.39 10.34 7.59
C PHE A 144 11.58 11.00 6.48
N THR A 145 12.07 12.14 6.00
CA THR A 145 11.48 12.90 4.89
C THR A 145 12.04 12.53 3.52
N SER A 146 13.05 11.66 3.46
CA SER A 146 13.64 11.12 2.23
C SER A 146 14.01 9.66 2.40
N ASN A 147 14.03 8.93 1.27
CA ASN A 147 14.44 7.54 1.22
C ASN A 147 15.84 7.34 1.79
N VAL A 148 15.93 6.58 2.87
CA VAL A 148 17.19 6.25 3.56
C VAL A 148 17.96 5.12 2.89
N GLY A 149 17.41 4.58 1.81
CA GLY A 149 17.89 3.46 1.02
C GLY A 149 17.03 2.22 1.11
N GLY A 150 17.39 1.25 0.27
CA GLY A 150 16.72 -0.02 0.11
C GLY A 150 15.53 0.01 -0.86
N PHE A 151 15.23 -1.14 -1.46
CA PHE A 151 14.25 -1.25 -2.55
C PHE A 151 12.85 -0.70 -2.21
N GLY A 152 12.40 -0.97 -0.98
CA GLY A 152 11.12 -0.47 -0.44
C GLY A 152 11.18 0.95 0.13
N GLY A 153 12.37 1.53 0.25
CA GLY A 153 12.64 2.77 0.98
C GLY A 153 12.94 2.59 2.48
N CYS A 154 13.13 1.36 2.92
CA CYS A 154 13.47 1.02 4.30
C CYS A 154 14.29 -0.28 4.33
N PHE A 155 14.92 -0.53 5.48
CA PHE A 155 15.65 -1.77 5.75
C PHE A 155 15.65 -2.10 7.24
N ALA A 156 15.75 -3.39 7.56
CA ALA A 156 15.91 -3.90 8.91
C ALA A 156 17.40 -3.98 9.26
N ILE A 157 17.75 -3.64 10.50
CA ILE A 157 19.11 -3.67 11.04
C ILE A 157 19.16 -4.58 12.27
N SER A 158 20.14 -5.49 12.33
CA SER A 158 20.30 -6.42 13.46
C SER A 158 20.88 -5.77 14.73
N SER A 159 21.51 -4.60 14.61
CA SER A 159 22.18 -3.89 15.71
C SER A 159 23.20 -4.78 16.45
N GLY A 160 23.91 -5.63 15.70
CA GLY A 160 24.90 -6.58 16.22
C GLY A 160 24.31 -7.79 16.98
N ASN A 161 22.99 -8.02 16.91
CA ASN A 161 22.35 -9.19 17.52
C ASN A 161 22.43 -10.42 16.60
N GLU A 162 22.51 -11.60 17.21
CA GLU A 162 22.53 -12.90 16.52
C GLU A 162 21.14 -13.52 16.34
N SER A 163 20.09 -12.90 16.90
CA SER A 163 18.72 -13.38 16.74
C SER A 163 18.30 -13.37 15.28
N PRO A 164 17.59 -14.40 14.78
CA PRO A 164 17.27 -14.50 13.37
C PRO A 164 16.18 -13.51 12.95
N LEU A 165 16.26 -13.03 11.71
CA LEU A 165 15.16 -12.41 10.99
C LEU A 165 14.51 -13.48 10.09
N THR A 166 13.18 -13.66 10.19
CA THR A 166 12.46 -14.76 9.52
C THR A 166 11.41 -14.25 8.54
N LEU A 167 11.26 -14.90 7.39
CA LEU A 167 10.21 -14.64 6.39
C LEU A 167 9.54 -15.94 5.96
N ASN A 168 8.22 -15.94 5.86
CA ASN A 168 7.47 -16.96 5.14
C ASN A 168 7.13 -16.48 3.73
N PHE A 169 7.39 -17.29 2.71
CA PHE A 169 7.10 -16.97 1.30
C PHE A 169 6.65 -18.20 0.52
N ILE A 170 6.05 -17.98 -0.65
CA ILE A 170 5.68 -19.00 -1.63
C ILE A 170 6.38 -18.69 -2.95
N GLY A 171 7.06 -19.69 -3.52
CA GLY A 171 7.66 -19.58 -4.84
C GLY A 171 8.87 -20.50 -5.00
N THR A 172 9.31 -20.64 -6.25
CA THR A 172 10.42 -21.51 -6.64
C THR A 172 11.78 -20.82 -6.57
N ASP A 173 11.77 -19.49 -6.45
CA ASP A 173 12.95 -18.63 -6.47
C ASP A 173 12.80 -17.49 -5.46
N LEU A 174 13.92 -17.13 -4.83
CA LEU A 174 14.00 -16.05 -3.86
C LEU A 174 15.24 -15.19 -4.13
N ASP A 175 15.01 -13.90 -4.36
CA ASP A 175 16.07 -12.89 -4.32
C ASP A 175 16.02 -12.17 -2.95
N LEU A 176 16.98 -12.45 -2.07
CA LEU A 176 17.13 -11.71 -0.81
C LEU A 176 17.86 -10.38 -1.10
N LEU A 177 17.23 -9.26 -0.74
CA LEU A 177 17.78 -7.93 -0.92
C LEU A 177 18.41 -7.43 0.38
N TYR A 178 19.66 -6.99 0.30
CA TYR A 178 20.43 -6.55 1.46
C TYR A 178 21.29 -5.33 1.13
N SER A 179 21.61 -4.53 2.15
CA SER A 179 22.51 -3.40 2.02
C SER A 179 23.91 -3.78 2.49
N ARG A 180 24.93 -3.11 1.96
CA ARG A 180 26.31 -3.23 2.47
C ARG A 180 26.77 -1.91 3.03
N ALA A 181 27.54 -1.93 4.11
CA ALA A 181 28.12 -0.76 4.76
C ALA A 181 29.41 -1.13 5.53
N LYS A 182 30.14 -0.12 6.04
CA LYS A 182 31.44 -0.31 6.71
C LYS A 182 31.38 -1.13 8.00
N ASP A 183 30.24 -1.10 8.66
CA ASP A 183 29.92 -1.80 9.90
C ASP A 183 29.15 -3.10 9.66
N GLY A 184 29.05 -3.54 8.39
CA GLY A 184 28.32 -4.73 8.01
C GLY A 184 29.05 -6.04 8.34
N GLY A 185 28.28 -7.07 8.70
CA GLY A 185 28.76 -8.43 9.01
C GLY A 185 28.37 -9.47 7.97
N THR A 186 28.51 -10.74 8.34
CA THR A 186 27.98 -11.87 7.56
C THR A 186 26.77 -12.49 8.25
N ALA A 187 25.86 -13.06 7.46
CA ALA A 187 24.75 -13.85 7.99
C ALA A 187 24.58 -15.14 7.22
N ASP A 188 24.30 -16.22 7.95
CA ASP A 188 23.91 -17.50 7.40
C ASP A 188 22.48 -17.42 6.87
N ILE A 189 22.27 -17.99 5.69
CA ILE A 189 20.97 -18.07 5.06
C ILE A 189 20.48 -19.51 5.11
N VAL A 190 19.35 -19.70 5.77
CA VAL A 190 18.70 -20.99 5.98
C VAL A 190 17.32 -20.95 5.34
N ILE A 191 17.03 -21.90 4.45
CA ILE A 191 15.67 -22.11 3.93
C ILE A 191 15.23 -23.51 4.32
N ASP A 192 14.04 -23.62 4.92
CA ASP A 192 13.43 -24.86 5.40
C ASP A 192 14.36 -25.71 6.27
N GLY A 193 15.07 -25.03 7.19
CA GLY A 193 16.01 -25.66 8.12
C GLY A 193 17.37 -26.05 7.52
N LYS A 194 17.57 -25.88 6.21
CA LYS A 194 18.85 -26.15 5.55
C LYS A 194 19.63 -24.86 5.30
N LYS A 195 20.89 -24.80 5.73
CA LYS A 195 21.82 -23.73 5.33
C LYS A 195 22.09 -23.83 3.83
N ILE A 196 21.76 -22.78 3.09
CA ILE A 196 21.91 -22.71 1.63
C ILE A 196 22.95 -21.68 1.18
N GLY A 197 23.36 -20.77 2.06
CA GLY A 197 24.30 -19.72 1.70
C GLY A 197 24.69 -18.82 2.84
N ILE A 198 25.44 -17.77 2.48
CA ILE A 198 25.90 -16.70 3.37
C ILE A 198 25.76 -15.40 2.59
N ILE A 199 25.29 -14.34 3.25
CA ILE A 199 25.40 -12.96 2.74
C ILE A 199 26.51 -12.22 3.48
N ASN A 200 27.10 -11.23 2.79
CA ASN A 200 28.13 -10.37 3.36
C ASN A 200 27.72 -8.90 3.20
N CYS A 201 27.33 -8.29 4.30
CA CYS A 201 26.93 -6.89 4.43
C CYS A 201 28.14 -5.94 4.58
N LEU A 202 29.38 -6.43 4.67
CA LEU A 202 30.56 -5.56 4.74
C LEU A 202 30.82 -4.89 3.38
N GLY A 203 30.98 -3.58 3.38
CA GLY A 203 31.31 -2.78 2.21
C GLY A 203 32.10 -1.51 2.56
N GLN A 204 32.96 -1.04 1.66
CA GLN A 204 33.74 0.20 1.88
C GLN A 204 32.87 1.46 1.84
N SER A 205 31.76 1.41 1.10
CA SER A 205 30.71 2.43 1.01
C SER A 205 29.35 1.78 1.21
N ILE A 206 28.35 2.62 1.49
CA ILE A 206 26.96 2.16 1.52
C ILE A 206 26.55 1.80 0.09
N THR A 207 25.96 0.63 -0.09
CA THR A 207 25.31 0.22 -1.35
C THR A 207 24.03 -0.52 -1.02
N PHE A 208 23.00 -0.28 -1.83
CA PHE A 208 21.67 -0.85 -1.62
C PHE A 208 21.31 -1.87 -2.69
N SER A 209 20.31 -2.68 -2.41
CA SER A 209 19.74 -3.69 -3.31
C SER A 209 20.78 -4.67 -3.86
N ASN A 210 21.77 -5.01 -3.02
CA ASN A 210 22.60 -6.18 -3.26
C ASN A 210 21.70 -7.43 -3.17
N LYS A 211 22.03 -8.46 -3.96
CA LYS A 211 21.12 -9.58 -4.19
C LYS A 211 21.82 -10.91 -3.98
N ALA A 212 21.25 -11.74 -3.12
CA ALA A 212 21.56 -13.16 -3.04
C ALA A 212 20.39 -13.96 -3.63
N HIS A 213 20.66 -14.72 -4.69
CA HIS A 213 19.65 -15.45 -5.45
C HIS A 213 19.65 -16.94 -5.06
N TYR A 214 18.47 -17.46 -4.78
CA TYR A 214 18.22 -18.86 -4.47
C TYR A 214 17.13 -19.39 -5.39
N SER A 215 17.36 -20.54 -6.03
CA SER A 215 16.44 -21.12 -7.01
C SER A 215 16.37 -22.64 -6.88
N GLY A 216 15.45 -23.24 -7.63
CA GLY A 216 15.21 -24.69 -7.59
C GLY A 216 14.45 -25.14 -6.35
N LEU A 217 13.72 -24.23 -5.70
CA LEU A 217 12.77 -24.56 -4.66
C LEU A 217 11.49 -25.12 -5.29
N ASN A 218 10.72 -25.86 -4.49
CA ASN A 218 9.39 -26.30 -4.91
C ASN A 218 8.43 -25.09 -4.97
N ASP A 219 7.32 -25.22 -5.70
CA ASP A 219 6.30 -24.15 -5.75
C ASP A 219 5.36 -24.27 -4.53
N GLU A 220 5.93 -24.17 -3.33
CA GLU A 220 5.22 -24.33 -2.05
C GLU A 220 5.63 -23.25 -1.05
N LYS A 221 5.11 -23.36 0.18
CA LYS A 221 5.46 -22.44 1.26
C LYS A 221 6.84 -22.80 1.83
N HIS A 222 7.70 -21.80 1.94
CA HIS A 222 9.04 -21.88 2.49
C HIS A 222 9.24 -20.94 3.68
N GLU A 223 10.17 -21.29 4.56
CA GLU A 223 10.65 -20.42 5.64
C GLU A 223 12.11 -20.02 5.38
N LEU A 224 12.35 -18.72 5.17
CA LEU A 224 13.68 -18.11 5.18
C LEU A 224 14.03 -17.68 6.61
N LYS A 225 15.26 -17.99 7.05
CA LYS A 225 15.92 -17.39 8.21
C LYS A 225 17.25 -16.77 7.81
N VAL A 226 17.44 -15.51 8.21
CA VAL A 226 18.71 -14.78 8.14
C VAL A 226 19.31 -14.76 9.54
N ILE A 227 20.43 -15.44 9.73
CA ILE A 227 21.06 -15.63 11.05
C ILE A 227 22.41 -14.89 11.07
N PRO A 228 22.51 -13.71 11.73
CA PRO A 228 23.77 -12.98 11.85
C PRO A 228 24.85 -13.85 12.49
N SER A 229 26.06 -13.86 11.90
CA SER A 229 27.19 -14.71 12.34
C SER A 229 28.19 -13.97 13.23
N THR A 230 28.05 -12.64 13.38
CA THR A 230 28.97 -11.78 14.12
C THR A 230 28.20 -10.67 14.84
N ASN A 231 28.86 -9.96 15.76
CA ASN A 231 28.34 -8.76 16.42
C ASN A 231 28.28 -7.52 15.50
N SER A 232 28.46 -7.68 14.20
CA SER A 232 28.37 -6.61 13.21
C SER A 232 26.94 -6.50 12.66
N ASN A 233 26.64 -5.39 11.99
CA ASN A 233 25.29 -5.14 11.52
C ASN A 233 24.94 -5.95 10.27
N ILE A 234 23.72 -6.48 10.23
CA ILE A 234 23.12 -7.06 9.03
C ILE A 234 21.99 -6.14 8.59
N PHE A 235 21.94 -5.81 7.30
CA PHE A 235 20.97 -4.89 6.72
C PHE A 235 20.10 -5.61 5.70
N ILE A 236 18.83 -5.84 5.99
CA ILE A 236 17.91 -6.56 5.10
C ILE A 236 16.84 -5.60 4.59
N GLU A 237 16.68 -5.48 3.28
CA GLU A 237 15.70 -4.58 2.65
C GLU A 237 14.35 -5.26 2.43
N GLY A 238 14.39 -6.58 2.23
CA GLY A 238 13.25 -7.43 1.95
C GLY A 238 13.67 -8.58 1.04
N ALA A 239 12.69 -9.23 0.42
CA ALA A 239 12.97 -10.30 -0.55
C ALA A 239 11.99 -10.25 -1.71
N VAL A 240 12.38 -10.75 -2.88
CA VAL A 240 11.49 -10.94 -4.03
C VAL A 240 11.27 -12.44 -4.21
N ALA A 241 10.08 -12.91 -3.86
CA ALA A 241 9.68 -14.31 -4.05
C ALA A 241 9.00 -14.46 -5.42
N SER A 242 9.56 -15.31 -6.26
CA SER A 242 9.14 -15.52 -7.65
C SER A 242 8.71 -16.95 -7.90
N SER A 243 7.83 -17.16 -8.87
CA SER A 243 7.54 -18.50 -9.41
C SER A 243 8.22 -18.68 -10.76
N SER A 244 8.65 -19.89 -11.10
CA SER A 244 9.15 -20.26 -12.43
C SER A 244 8.06 -20.17 -13.50
N LYS A 245 6.79 -20.09 -13.09
CA LYS A 245 5.64 -19.85 -13.95
C LYS A 245 5.70 -18.46 -14.58
N ILE A 246 5.19 -18.39 -15.81
CA ILE A 246 4.82 -17.16 -16.50
C ILE A 246 3.54 -16.57 -15.91
N GLY A 247 3.36 -15.26 -16.03
CA GLY A 247 2.22 -14.59 -15.43
C GLY A 247 2.51 -13.15 -15.04
N VAL A 248 1.72 -12.63 -14.12
CA VAL A 248 1.88 -11.31 -13.53
C VAL A 248 2.62 -11.41 -12.20
N GLN A 249 3.63 -10.56 -12.01
CA GLN A 249 4.30 -10.34 -10.73
C GLN A 249 4.09 -8.88 -10.32
N ILE A 250 3.74 -8.64 -9.06
CA ILE A 250 3.47 -7.30 -8.55
C ILE A 250 4.33 -7.05 -7.33
N ASP A 251 5.14 -6.00 -7.37
CA ASP A 251 5.97 -5.56 -6.26
C ASP A 251 5.30 -4.36 -5.57
N LYS A 252 5.05 -4.47 -4.26
CA LYS A 252 4.44 -3.41 -3.44
C LYS A 252 5.55 -2.61 -2.73
N ILE A 253 5.70 -1.35 -3.11
CA ILE A 253 6.76 -0.44 -2.64
C ILE A 253 6.06 0.72 -1.91
N ALA A 254 5.73 0.51 -0.64
CA ALA A 254 4.93 1.47 0.10
C ALA A 254 5.39 1.66 1.53
N ILE A 255 5.43 2.92 1.97
CA ILE A 255 5.75 3.29 3.35
C ILE A 255 4.71 4.27 3.87
N SER A 256 4.19 3.97 5.04
CA SER A 256 3.22 4.80 5.74
C SER A 256 3.71 6.22 5.98
N SER A 257 2.78 7.17 5.89
CA SER A 257 3.02 8.60 6.13
C SER A 257 4.00 9.28 5.16
N LYS A 258 4.41 8.61 4.08
CA LYS A 258 5.32 9.18 3.07
C LYS A 258 4.56 9.91 1.98
N MET A 259 5.22 10.93 1.45
CA MET A 259 4.81 11.72 0.29
C MET A 259 5.65 11.27 -0.93
N ALA A 260 5.26 11.67 -2.13
CA ALA A 260 6.01 11.42 -3.36
C ALA A 260 7.48 11.90 -3.25
N SER A 261 7.71 13.03 -2.57
CA SER A 261 9.03 13.61 -2.30
C SER A 261 9.99 12.67 -1.56
N TYR A 262 9.47 11.70 -0.83
CA TYR A 262 10.30 10.69 -0.18
C TYR A 262 11.13 9.88 -1.19
N PHE A 263 10.58 9.61 -2.37
CA PHE A 263 11.15 8.73 -3.39
C PHE A 263 11.95 9.48 -4.48
N GLU A 264 12.24 10.77 -4.30
CA GLU A 264 12.96 11.56 -5.32
C GLU A 264 14.48 11.63 -5.14
N GLY A 265 14.99 11.13 -4.01
CA GLY A 265 16.42 11.22 -3.68
C GLY A 265 17.30 10.29 -4.50
N ASN A 266 18.60 10.61 -4.54
CA ASN A 266 19.62 9.82 -5.27
C ASN A 266 19.66 8.35 -4.85
N PHE A 267 19.45 8.04 -3.56
CA PHE A 267 19.39 6.64 -3.12
C PHE A 267 18.25 5.86 -3.77
N THR A 268 17.09 6.49 -3.95
CA THR A 268 15.98 5.84 -4.66
C THR A 268 16.36 5.53 -6.10
N GLU A 269 16.99 6.47 -6.81
CA GLU A 269 17.42 6.23 -8.18
C GLU A 269 18.47 5.12 -8.27
N GLU A 270 19.48 5.12 -7.39
CA GLU A 270 20.53 4.09 -7.32
C GLU A 270 19.91 2.69 -7.13
N VAL A 271 19.03 2.56 -6.13
CA VAL A 271 18.28 1.35 -5.80
C VAL A 271 17.47 0.85 -7.00
N TRP A 272 16.66 1.72 -7.61
CA TRP A 272 15.82 1.32 -8.72
C TRP A 272 16.63 1.04 -9.98
N ASN A 273 17.76 1.72 -10.21
CA ASN A 273 18.73 1.45 -11.30
C ASN A 273 19.28 0.02 -11.26
N ALA A 274 19.51 -0.54 -10.08
CA ALA A 274 19.91 -1.93 -9.93
C ALA A 274 18.75 -2.94 -10.13
N SER A 275 17.50 -2.49 -10.07
CA SER A 275 16.32 -3.34 -10.18
C SER A 275 15.87 -3.59 -11.63
N GLN A 276 15.15 -4.69 -11.86
CA GLN A 276 14.48 -4.94 -13.14
C GLN A 276 13.49 -3.83 -13.45
N LYS A 277 13.39 -3.41 -14.72
CA LYS A 277 12.34 -2.47 -15.12
C LYS A 277 10.97 -3.17 -15.11
N PRO A 278 9.92 -2.55 -14.56
CA PRO A 278 8.56 -3.05 -14.69
C PRO A 278 7.96 -2.69 -16.05
N ASP A 279 6.93 -3.41 -16.49
CA ASP A 279 6.13 -3.04 -17.66
C ASP A 279 5.15 -1.89 -17.29
N LEU A 280 4.71 -1.82 -16.04
CA LEU A 280 3.81 -0.78 -15.51
C LEU A 280 4.25 -0.31 -14.11
N VAL A 281 4.13 1.00 -13.86
CA VAL A 281 4.24 1.59 -12.53
C VAL A 281 2.93 2.30 -12.17
N LEU A 282 2.37 1.93 -11.02
CA LEU A 282 1.27 2.62 -10.37
C LEU A 282 1.83 3.56 -9.30
N LEU A 283 1.53 4.85 -9.39
CA LEU A 283 1.92 5.86 -8.40
C LEU A 283 0.69 6.33 -7.63
N SER A 284 0.67 6.14 -6.32
CA SER A 284 -0.46 6.48 -5.45
C SER A 284 -0.01 7.32 -4.25
N PHE A 285 -0.08 8.63 -4.41
CA PHE A 285 0.30 9.64 -3.41
C PHE A 285 -0.77 10.75 -3.34
N GLY A 286 -0.52 11.77 -2.52
CA GLY A 286 -1.36 12.97 -2.39
C GLY A 286 -2.05 13.07 -1.03
N LEU A 287 -2.30 11.97 -0.33
CA LEU A 287 -3.04 11.99 0.95
C LEU A 287 -2.22 12.66 2.05
N ASN A 288 -0.95 12.29 2.19
CA ASN A 288 -0.03 12.92 3.13
C ASN A 288 0.37 14.33 2.69
N GLU A 289 0.53 14.59 1.40
CA GLU A 289 0.78 15.94 0.90
C GLU A 289 -0.34 16.89 1.32
N ALA A 290 -1.59 16.48 1.10
CA ALA A 290 -2.77 17.25 1.51
C ALA A 290 -2.84 17.40 3.03
N GLY A 291 -2.63 16.31 3.79
CA GLY A 291 -2.66 16.34 5.26
C GLY A 291 -1.55 17.18 5.90
N ASN A 292 -0.42 17.38 5.20
CA ASN A 292 0.69 18.23 5.65
C ASN A 292 0.67 19.63 5.03
N GLY A 293 -0.35 19.98 4.24
CA GLY A 293 -0.49 21.30 3.63
C GLY A 293 0.58 21.62 2.57
N VAL A 294 1.13 20.62 1.90
CA VAL A 294 2.05 20.81 0.76
C VAL A 294 1.34 21.62 -0.34
N SER A 295 2.06 22.47 -1.07
CA SER A 295 1.43 23.19 -2.17
C SER A 295 1.15 22.28 -3.37
N PHE A 296 0.12 22.57 -4.15
CA PHE A 296 -0.17 21.83 -5.39
C PHE A 296 1.01 21.85 -6.37
N LYS A 297 1.78 22.95 -6.37
CA LYS A 297 2.98 23.09 -7.18
C LYS A 297 4.06 22.10 -6.74
N GLU A 298 4.39 22.05 -5.45
CA GLU A 298 5.39 21.12 -4.92
C GLU A 298 4.96 19.67 -5.13
N TYR A 299 3.69 19.34 -4.89
CA TYR A 299 3.15 18.01 -5.17
C TYR A 299 3.26 17.64 -6.66
N LYS A 300 2.92 18.57 -7.55
CA LYS A 300 3.05 18.37 -9.00
C LYS A 300 4.50 18.12 -9.41
N GLU A 301 5.43 18.95 -8.93
CA GLU A 301 6.86 18.80 -9.20
C GLU A 301 7.38 17.43 -8.73
N SER A 302 6.93 16.99 -7.56
CA SER A 302 7.27 15.70 -6.99
C SER A 302 6.79 14.52 -7.84
N MET A 303 5.51 14.53 -8.19
CA MET A 303 4.91 13.50 -9.04
C MET A 303 5.53 13.47 -10.43
N ILE A 304 5.84 14.63 -11.02
CA ILE A 304 6.51 14.74 -12.32
C ILE A 304 7.89 14.07 -12.30
N LYS A 305 8.68 14.21 -11.23
CA LYS A 305 9.99 13.55 -11.14
C LYS A 305 9.86 12.03 -11.17
N LEU A 306 8.91 11.47 -10.41
CA LEU A 306 8.64 10.03 -10.40
C LEU A 306 8.13 9.53 -11.76
N VAL A 307 7.15 10.24 -12.36
CA VAL A 307 6.63 9.93 -13.70
C VAL A 307 7.76 9.94 -14.72
N SER A 308 8.55 11.01 -14.74
CA SER A 308 9.63 11.19 -15.70
C SER A 308 10.70 10.11 -15.53
N TYR A 309 11.07 9.76 -14.30
CA TYR A 309 12.01 8.68 -14.02
C TYR A 309 11.55 7.36 -14.64
N TRP A 310 10.34 6.91 -14.34
CA TRP A 310 9.84 5.61 -14.82
C TRP A 310 9.56 5.57 -16.32
N LYS A 311 9.09 6.69 -16.90
CA LYS A 311 8.95 6.81 -18.36
C LYS A 311 10.31 6.73 -19.06
N ARG A 312 11.36 7.38 -18.54
CA ARG A 312 12.73 7.28 -19.10
C ARG A 312 13.28 5.85 -19.04
N ARG A 313 12.89 5.07 -18.02
CA ARG A 313 13.20 3.63 -17.94
C ARG A 313 12.40 2.75 -18.90
N GLY A 314 11.42 3.34 -19.59
CA GLY A 314 10.60 2.67 -20.58
C GLY A 314 9.45 1.83 -19.99
N SER A 315 9.00 2.16 -18.78
CA SER A 315 7.75 1.64 -18.20
C SER A 315 6.57 2.52 -18.62
N ASP A 316 5.39 1.92 -18.75
CA ASP A 316 4.17 2.73 -18.73
C ASP A 316 3.90 3.17 -17.29
N VAL A 317 3.26 4.32 -17.12
CA VAL A 317 2.97 4.90 -15.81
C VAL A 317 1.48 5.21 -15.73
N CYS A 318 0.88 4.85 -14.60
CA CYS A 318 -0.49 5.22 -14.26
C CYS A 318 -0.51 5.84 -12.87
N LEU A 319 -1.15 7.01 -12.76
CA LEU A 319 -1.43 7.66 -11.50
C LEU A 319 -2.70 7.05 -10.93
N VAL A 320 -2.69 6.72 -9.64
CA VAL A 320 -3.88 6.23 -8.93
C VAL A 320 -4.18 7.26 -7.86
N SER A 321 -5.32 7.94 -7.97
CA SER A 321 -5.70 8.86 -6.91
C SER A 321 -6.06 8.08 -5.65
N ASN A 322 -5.86 8.68 -4.48
CA ASN A 322 -6.51 8.21 -3.27
C ASN A 322 -7.97 8.68 -3.25
N GLN A 323 -8.80 8.02 -2.45
CA GLN A 323 -10.11 8.53 -2.06
C GLN A 323 -10.00 9.89 -1.35
N LYS A 324 -11.08 10.68 -1.36
CA LYS A 324 -11.16 11.89 -0.54
C LYS A 324 -11.17 11.51 0.94
N PRO A 325 -10.23 12.02 1.75
CA PRO A 325 -10.29 11.87 3.20
C PRO A 325 -11.40 12.75 3.80
N ALA A 326 -11.66 12.60 5.10
CA ALA A 326 -12.53 13.51 5.83
C ALA A 326 -12.00 14.95 5.76
N ASP A 327 -12.88 15.95 5.82
CA ASP A 327 -12.48 17.36 5.73
C ASP A 327 -11.56 17.80 6.88
N SER A 328 -11.56 17.07 8.00
CA SER A 328 -10.61 17.26 9.11
C SER A 328 -9.16 16.88 8.75
N TRP A 329 -8.95 16.17 7.64
CA TRP A 329 -7.65 15.80 7.11
C TRP A 329 -7.23 16.73 5.97
N ALA A 330 -8.12 16.92 4.97
CA ALA A 330 -7.89 17.83 3.85
C ALA A 330 -9.21 18.35 3.29
N ASN A 331 -9.29 19.66 3.08
CA ASN A 331 -10.48 20.33 2.52
C ASN A 331 -10.32 20.74 1.04
N ASN A 332 -9.11 20.65 0.49
CA ASN A 332 -8.73 21.05 -0.87
C ASN A 332 -8.44 19.84 -1.78
N TRP A 333 -9.02 18.69 -1.48
CA TRP A 333 -8.79 17.43 -2.21
C TRP A 333 -9.02 17.52 -3.73
N PRO A 334 -10.07 18.20 -4.26
CA PRO A 334 -10.29 18.30 -5.71
C PRO A 334 -9.10 18.89 -6.48
N ASP A 335 -8.36 19.83 -5.88
CA ASP A 335 -7.21 20.47 -6.52
C ASP A 335 -6.00 19.51 -6.62
N TYR A 336 -5.80 18.66 -5.61
CA TYR A 336 -4.83 17.57 -5.68
C TYR A 336 -5.16 16.57 -6.80
N ILE A 337 -6.45 16.28 -7.00
CA ILE A 337 -6.88 15.42 -8.09
C ILE A 337 -6.66 16.09 -9.45
N LYS A 338 -6.97 17.39 -9.58
CA LYS A 338 -6.71 18.16 -10.80
C LYS A 338 -5.23 18.08 -11.22
N VAL A 339 -4.29 18.16 -10.28
CA VAL A 339 -2.86 18.00 -10.55
C VAL A 339 -2.56 16.67 -11.27
N LEU A 340 -3.21 15.57 -10.89
CA LEU A 340 -3.01 14.27 -11.55
C LEU A 340 -3.45 14.28 -13.01
N TYR A 341 -4.58 14.92 -13.32
CA TYR A 341 -5.04 15.08 -14.70
C TYR A 341 -4.12 15.97 -15.52
N GLU A 342 -3.62 17.07 -14.95
CA GLU A 342 -2.65 17.93 -15.63
C GLU A 342 -1.35 17.17 -15.97
N ILE A 343 -0.85 16.34 -15.06
CA ILE A 343 0.31 15.48 -15.32
C ILE A 343 -0.02 14.44 -16.38
N ALA A 344 -1.22 13.85 -16.35
CA ALA A 344 -1.67 12.87 -17.33
C ALA A 344 -1.67 13.41 -18.75
N ASP A 345 -2.15 14.64 -18.93
CA ASP A 345 -2.14 15.34 -20.21
C ASP A 345 -0.73 15.71 -20.65
N GLU A 346 0.06 16.32 -19.76
CA GLU A 346 1.40 16.82 -20.07
C GLU A 346 2.39 15.68 -20.38
N TYR A 347 2.31 14.58 -19.62
CA TYR A 347 3.25 13.47 -19.74
C TYR A 347 2.68 12.27 -20.48
N ASN A 348 1.42 12.31 -20.96
CA ASN A 348 0.74 11.17 -21.58
C ASN A 348 0.84 9.90 -20.70
N VAL A 349 0.25 9.97 -19.52
CA VAL A 349 0.12 8.86 -18.56
C VAL A 349 -1.35 8.60 -18.23
N GLY A 350 -1.65 7.43 -17.66
CA GLY A 350 -3.02 7.08 -17.26
C GLY A 350 -3.36 7.67 -15.89
N VAL A 351 -4.66 7.88 -15.62
CA VAL A 351 -5.18 8.11 -14.25
C VAL A 351 -6.28 7.11 -13.97
N ILE A 352 -6.26 6.50 -12.78
CA ILE A 352 -7.39 5.78 -12.23
C ILE A 352 -7.91 6.59 -11.04
N ASP A 353 -9.12 7.13 -11.20
CA ASP A 353 -9.68 8.12 -10.30
C ASP A 353 -10.56 7.48 -9.20
N ILE A 354 -9.91 7.10 -8.10
CA ILE A 354 -10.58 6.58 -6.91
C ILE A 354 -11.39 7.65 -6.19
N TYR A 355 -10.99 8.92 -6.24
CA TYR A 355 -11.78 10.03 -5.71
C TYR A 355 -13.18 10.06 -6.34
N LYS A 356 -13.26 10.00 -7.67
CA LYS A 356 -14.52 9.90 -8.41
C LYS A 356 -15.27 8.61 -8.08
N ALA A 357 -14.56 7.49 -7.96
CA ALA A 357 -15.18 6.21 -7.59
C ALA A 357 -15.76 6.19 -6.17
N TYR A 358 -15.23 7.03 -5.28
CA TYR A 358 -15.72 7.30 -3.93
C TYR A 358 -16.73 8.47 -3.91
N PHE A 359 -17.41 8.71 -5.03
CA PHE A 359 -18.50 9.69 -5.18
C PHE A 359 -18.09 11.13 -4.92
N GLU A 360 -16.79 11.41 -4.96
CA GLU A 360 -16.24 12.72 -4.67
C GLU A 360 -16.54 13.22 -3.24
N ASP A 361 -17.01 12.32 -2.36
CA ASP A 361 -17.61 12.65 -1.06
C ASP A 361 -17.29 11.58 -0.01
N TYR A 362 -16.56 12.00 1.03
CA TYR A 362 -16.19 11.16 2.17
C TYR A 362 -17.42 10.58 2.90
N THR A 363 -18.43 11.41 3.19
CA THR A 363 -19.62 11.01 3.95
C THR A 363 -20.43 9.97 3.17
N ALA A 364 -20.54 10.11 1.85
CA ALA A 364 -21.21 9.15 0.99
C ALA A 364 -20.49 7.80 0.99
N ALA A 365 -19.17 7.79 0.82
CA ALA A 365 -18.36 6.58 0.86
C ALA A 365 -18.33 5.93 2.26
N GLN A 366 -18.28 6.73 3.33
CA GLN A 366 -18.35 6.26 4.72
C GLN A 366 -19.68 5.54 5.01
N LYS A 367 -20.82 6.06 4.53
CA LYS A 367 -22.13 5.39 4.67
C LYS A 367 -22.17 4.00 4.02
N LEU A 368 -21.31 3.74 3.03
CA LEU A 368 -21.16 2.42 2.41
C LEU A 368 -20.14 1.52 3.13
N GLY A 369 -19.51 2.00 4.21
CA GLY A 369 -18.52 1.27 4.99
C GLY A 369 -17.15 1.17 4.33
N LEU A 370 -16.81 2.08 3.40
CA LEU A 370 -15.56 2.01 2.64
C LEU A 370 -14.33 2.52 3.41
N PHE A 371 -14.51 3.14 4.57
CA PHE A 371 -13.44 3.58 5.45
C PHE A 371 -13.26 2.63 6.63
N GLY A 372 -12.02 2.51 7.10
CA GLY A 372 -11.64 1.72 8.26
C GLY A 372 -12.13 2.34 9.57
N VAL A 373 -11.64 1.81 10.69
CA VAL A 373 -11.97 2.25 12.05
C VAL A 373 -11.06 3.39 12.55
N ASP A 374 -11.55 4.18 13.51
CA ASP A 374 -10.97 5.50 13.89
C ASP A 374 -9.65 5.43 14.65
N LYS A 375 -9.23 4.23 15.07
CA LYS A 375 -8.02 3.96 15.86
C LYS A 375 -7.35 2.74 15.29
N ASN A 376 -6.03 2.62 15.48
CA ASN A 376 -5.10 1.54 15.09
C ASN A 376 -5.62 0.09 15.28
N ASP A 377 -6.71 -0.25 14.62
CA ASP A 377 -7.41 -1.52 14.62
C ASP A 377 -7.39 -2.00 13.19
N TYR A 378 -6.63 -3.06 13.01
CA TYR A 378 -6.34 -3.71 11.75
C TYR A 378 -7.23 -4.95 11.60
N SER A 379 -8.48 -4.89 12.06
CA SER A 379 -9.49 -5.93 11.84
C SER A 379 -10.10 -5.88 10.44
N GLY A 380 -9.81 -4.84 9.64
CA GLY A 380 -10.43 -4.65 8.33
C GLY A 380 -11.87 -4.13 8.39
N SER A 381 -12.40 -3.88 9.58
CA SER A 381 -13.77 -3.47 9.81
C SER A 381 -14.05 -2.08 9.26
N SER A 382 -15.30 -1.84 8.85
CA SER A 382 -15.78 -0.51 8.47
C SER A 382 -15.92 0.40 9.71
N GLY A 383 -15.57 1.67 9.56
CA GLY A 383 -15.71 2.68 10.60
C GLY A 383 -15.66 4.11 10.04
N LYS A 384 -15.12 5.06 10.80
CA LYS A 384 -15.05 6.48 10.46
C LYS A 384 -13.59 6.97 10.40
N ASN A 385 -12.65 6.11 10.05
CA ASN A 385 -11.28 6.53 9.79
C ASN A 385 -11.30 7.70 8.81
N THR A 386 -10.46 8.69 9.08
CA THR A 386 -10.48 9.95 8.33
C THR A 386 -9.75 9.84 7.00
N ALA A 387 -8.94 8.80 6.79
CA ALA A 387 -8.05 8.72 5.64
C ALA A 387 -7.96 7.31 5.03
N HIS A 388 -8.10 6.24 5.81
CA HIS A 388 -7.77 4.88 5.37
C HIS A 388 -9.02 4.03 5.07
N PRO A 389 -9.00 3.25 3.99
CA PRO A 389 -10.06 2.30 3.66
C PRO A 389 -10.18 1.14 4.66
N SER A 390 -11.36 0.52 4.71
CA SER A 390 -11.57 -0.80 5.33
C SER A 390 -11.16 -1.92 4.35
N ASP A 391 -11.27 -3.19 4.76
CA ASP A 391 -11.14 -4.31 3.81
C ASP A 391 -12.09 -4.16 2.63
N LYS A 392 -13.34 -3.78 2.89
CA LYS A 392 -14.36 -3.52 1.86
C LYS A 392 -13.96 -2.37 0.95
N GLY A 393 -13.38 -1.31 1.51
CA GLY A 393 -12.87 -0.19 0.74
C GLY A 393 -11.72 -0.58 -0.16
N TYR A 394 -10.72 -1.29 0.38
CA TYR A 394 -9.59 -1.78 -0.39
C TYR A 394 -9.98 -2.78 -1.47
N GLU A 395 -10.94 -3.66 -1.20
CA GLU A 395 -11.53 -4.54 -2.21
C GLU A 395 -12.11 -3.74 -3.37
N TYR A 396 -12.95 -2.74 -3.06
CA TYR A 396 -13.55 -1.88 -4.06
C TYR A 396 -12.50 -1.12 -4.90
N ILE A 397 -11.45 -0.56 -4.26
CA ILE A 397 -10.32 0.10 -4.95
C ILE A 397 -9.58 -0.89 -5.85
N GLY A 398 -9.23 -2.07 -5.31
CA GLY A 398 -8.49 -3.10 -6.04
C GLY A 398 -9.26 -3.60 -7.27
N GLU A 399 -10.57 -3.75 -7.17
CA GLU A 399 -11.44 -4.08 -8.31
C GLU A 399 -11.48 -2.97 -9.37
N ILE A 400 -11.64 -1.70 -8.96
CA ILE A 400 -11.60 -0.56 -9.89
C ILE A 400 -10.30 -0.57 -10.69
N ILE A 401 -9.17 -0.69 -10.00
CA ILE A 401 -7.85 -0.68 -10.63
C ILE A 401 -7.72 -1.87 -11.57
N TYR A 402 -8.03 -3.09 -11.12
CA TYR A 402 -8.00 -4.29 -11.95
C TYR A 402 -8.84 -4.14 -13.24
N LYS A 403 -10.05 -3.59 -13.15
CA LYS A 403 -10.95 -3.45 -14.30
C LYS A 403 -10.44 -2.46 -15.35
N ASN A 404 -9.67 -1.47 -14.94
CA ASN A 404 -8.98 -0.54 -15.84
C ASN A 404 -7.70 -1.15 -16.43
N LEU A 405 -7.00 -2.01 -15.68
CA LEU A 405 -5.75 -2.62 -16.13
C LEU A 405 -5.92 -3.84 -17.02
N LYS A 406 -6.93 -4.70 -16.78
CA LYS A 406 -7.17 -5.88 -17.60
C LYS A 406 -7.46 -5.54 -19.07
N LEU A 407 -7.18 -6.46 -19.99
CA LEU A 407 -7.51 -6.35 -21.42
C LEU A 407 -9.01 -6.12 -21.66
#